data_AF-A0A968QN37-F1
#
_entry.id   AF-A0A968QN37-F1
#
_cell.length_a   1.000
_cell.length_b   1.000
_cell.length_c   1.000
_cell.angle_alpha   90.00
_cell.angle_beta   90.00
_cell.angle_gamma   90.00
#
_symmetry.space_group_name_H-M   'P 1'
#
loop_
_entity.id
_entity.type
_entity.pdbx_description
1 polymer ?
#
loop_
_entity_poly.entity_id
_entity_poly.type
_entity_poly.pdbx_seq_one_letter_code
_entity_poly.pdbx_strand_id
1 'polypeptide(L)'
;MSFQSCRFDAEIAKGDIEGRKVIIAKPLSFMNLSGHPIHGIADYFRITSEDMLIVYDDIDLAFGRIQLRQKGGHGGHKGVKSIMETFGGDSFIRLRVGVGRHNGKNCCGLCVG
;
A
#
# COMPACT_ATOMS: atom_id res chain seq x y z
N MET A 1 0.57 19.75 1.87
CA MET A 1 1.08 18.61 2.65
C MET A 1 2.52 18.37 2.21
N SER A 2 3.50 18.37 3.12
CA SER A 2 4.89 18.00 2.82
C SER A 2 5.22 16.62 3.39
N PHE A 3 6.03 15.85 2.67
CA PHE A 3 6.52 14.55 3.14
C PHE A 3 7.79 14.74 3.98
N GLN A 4 7.88 14.02 5.09
CA GLN A 4 9.03 14.01 5.98
C GLN A 4 9.47 12.56 6.21
N SER A 5 10.77 12.31 6.13
CA SER A 5 11.34 11.01 6.50
C SER A 5 11.05 10.70 7.96
N CYS A 6 10.64 9.48 8.24
CA CYS A 6 10.40 8.98 9.58
C CYS A 6 11.36 7.84 9.93
N ARG A 7 11.45 7.51 11.23
CA ARG A 7 12.35 6.47 11.77
C ARG A 7 12.01 5.02 11.34
N PHE A 8 11.01 4.83 10.50
CA PHE A 8 10.48 3.53 10.11
C PHE A 8 10.76 3.22 8.62
N ASP A 9 11.83 3.79 8.06
CA ASP A 9 12.16 3.65 6.63
C ASP A 9 10.99 4.01 5.70
N ALA A 10 10.34 5.14 6.00
CA ALA A 10 9.21 5.65 5.23
C ALA A 10 9.20 7.17 5.22
N GLU A 11 8.55 7.75 4.21
CA GLU A 11 8.16 9.14 4.20
C GLU A 11 6.70 9.27 4.63
N ILE A 12 6.42 10.19 5.55
CA ILE A 12 5.07 10.45 6.04
C ILE A 12 4.67 11.90 5.73
N ALA A 13 3.41 12.09 5.34
CA ALA A 13 2.77 13.39 5.30
C ALA A 13 1.52 13.34 6.17
N LYS A 14 1.31 14.38 6.96
CA LYS A 14 0.10 14.55 7.78
C LYS A 14 -0.80 15.59 7.14
N GLY A 15 -2.10 15.43 7.31
CA GLY A 15 -3.02 16.53 7.12
C GLY A 15 -4.43 16.20 7.57
N ASP A 16 -5.36 16.97 7.06
CA ASP A 16 -6.77 16.93 7.45
C ASP A 16 -7.62 16.83 6.20
N ILE A 17 -8.56 15.89 6.19
CA ILE A 17 -9.57 15.74 5.14
C ILE A 17 -10.92 15.72 5.85
N GLU A 18 -11.75 16.73 5.58
CA GLU A 18 -13.09 16.86 6.18
C GLU A 18 -13.10 16.76 7.72
N GLY A 19 -12.10 17.34 8.39
CA GLY A 19 -11.95 17.29 9.85
C GLY A 19 -11.41 15.96 10.40
N ARG A 20 -11.03 15.03 9.52
CA ARG A 20 -10.35 13.78 9.88
C ARG A 20 -8.85 13.92 9.65
N LYS A 21 -8.09 13.67 10.71
CA LYS A 21 -6.63 13.58 10.62
C LYS A 21 -6.24 12.37 9.79
N VAL A 22 -5.50 12.61 8.72
CA VAL A 22 -4.98 11.56 7.83
C VAL A 22 -3.46 11.56 7.82
N ILE A 23 -2.91 10.36 7.66
CA ILE A 23 -1.48 10.13 7.51
C ILE A 23 -1.28 9.38 6.20
N ILE A 24 -0.49 9.97 5.31
CA ILE A 24 -0.05 9.34 4.08
C ILE A 24 1.35 8.83 4.34
N ALA A 25 1.55 7.52 4.20
CA ALA A 25 2.84 6.88 4.36
C ALA A 25 3.30 6.27 3.03
N LYS A 26 4.54 6.54 2.66
CA LYS A 26 5.22 5.93 1.52
C LYS A 26 6.45 5.17 2.05
N PRO A 27 6.39 3.84 2.19
CA PRO A 27 7.54 3.03 2.56
C PRO A 27 8.69 3.28 1.57
N LEU A 28 9.90 3.50 2.09
CA LEU A 28 11.14 3.55 1.31
C LEU A 28 11.80 2.17 1.20
N SER A 29 11.24 1.16 1.87
CA SER A 29 11.68 -0.23 1.82
C SER A 29 11.40 -0.87 0.46
N PHE A 30 12.08 -1.97 0.18
CA PHE A 30 11.72 -2.85 -0.94
C PHE A 30 10.29 -3.36 -0.83
N MET A 31 9.65 -3.62 -1.98
CA MET A 31 8.25 -4.08 -2.07
C MET A 31 7.97 -5.40 -1.36
N ASN A 32 8.97 -6.21 -1.04
CA ASN A 32 8.80 -7.44 -0.25
C ASN A 32 8.90 -7.21 1.27
N LEU A 33 9.28 -6.00 1.70
CA LEU A 33 9.51 -5.63 3.10
C LEU A 33 8.61 -4.47 3.55
N SER A 34 7.57 -4.15 2.78
CA SER A 34 6.67 -3.03 3.07
C SER A 34 5.87 -3.19 4.36
N GLY A 35 5.69 -4.41 4.87
CA GLY A 35 4.93 -4.67 6.10
C GLY A 35 5.54 -4.04 7.35
N HIS A 36 6.86 -4.12 7.52
CA HIS A 36 7.53 -3.66 8.74
C HIS A 36 7.48 -2.13 8.94
N PRO A 37 7.78 -1.29 7.92
CA PRO A 37 7.53 0.15 7.99
C PRO A 37 6.10 0.52 8.34
N ILE A 38 5.13 -0.15 7.71
CA ILE A 38 3.70 0.14 7.90
C ILE A 38 3.27 -0.21 9.32
N HIS A 39 3.72 -1.35 9.86
CA HIS A 39 3.45 -1.73 11.25
C HIS A 39 4.03 -0.72 12.25
N GLY A 40 5.28 -0.29 12.07
CA GLY A 40 5.89 0.70 12.95
C GLY A 40 5.14 2.04 12.97
N ILE A 41 4.62 2.47 11.81
CA ILE A 41 3.77 3.65 11.70
C ILE A 41 2.41 3.43 12.37
N ALA A 42 1.76 2.29 12.09
CA ALA A 42 0.45 1.96 12.65
C ALA A 42 0.49 1.91 14.19
N ASP A 43 1.49 1.24 14.76
CA ASP A 43 1.72 1.18 16.21
C ASP A 43 1.95 2.56 16.81
N TYR A 44 2.79 3.38 16.17
CA TYR A 44 3.14 4.71 16.68
C TYR A 44 1.94 5.65 16.72
N PHE A 45 1.08 5.60 15.70
CA PHE A 45 -0.12 6.43 15.61
C PHE A 45 -1.38 5.76 16.16
N ARG A 46 -1.28 4.51 16.67
CA ARG A 46 -2.39 3.69 17.16
C ARG A 46 -3.50 3.52 16.13
N ILE A 47 -3.12 3.27 14.89
CA ILE A 47 -4.02 3.05 13.76
C ILE A 47 -4.32 1.55 13.67
N THR A 48 -5.60 1.18 13.61
CA THR A 48 -6.00 -0.21 13.40
C THR A 48 -5.96 -0.58 11.92
N SER A 49 -5.87 -1.85 11.58
CA SER A 49 -5.85 -2.28 10.18
C SER A 49 -7.14 -1.94 9.43
N GLU A 50 -8.26 -1.84 10.12
CA GLU A 50 -9.56 -1.47 9.55
C GLU A 50 -9.60 0.00 9.10
N ASP A 51 -8.79 0.86 9.74
CA ASP A 51 -8.64 2.27 9.39
C ASP A 51 -7.58 2.51 8.29
N MET A 52 -6.92 1.44 7.81
CA MET A 52 -5.88 1.54 6.78
C MET A 52 -6.44 1.41 5.37
N LEU A 53 -5.94 2.27 4.48
CA LEU A 53 -6.12 2.17 3.03
C LEU A 53 -4.77 1.94 2.35
N ILE A 54 -4.60 0.77 1.74
CA ILE A 54 -3.39 0.42 0.98
C ILE A 54 -3.63 0.64 -0.51
N VAL A 55 -2.82 1.49 -1.13
CA VAL A 55 -2.85 1.76 -2.57
C VAL A 55 -1.71 1.02 -3.25
N TYR A 56 -1.99 0.25 -4.29
CA TYR A 56 -0.97 -0.47 -5.07
C TYR A 56 -1.37 -0.63 -6.53
N ASP A 57 -0.38 -0.81 -7.39
CA ASP A 57 -0.57 -1.06 -8.81
C ASP A 57 -0.97 -2.52 -9.08
N ASP A 58 -1.91 -2.69 -10.01
CA ASP A 58 -2.44 -4.00 -10.36
C ASP A 58 -2.39 -4.23 -11.87
N ILE A 59 -1.62 -5.24 -12.26
CA ILE A 59 -1.36 -5.58 -13.65
C ILE A 59 -2.57 -6.28 -14.30
N ASP A 60 -3.39 -6.99 -13.51
CA ASP A 60 -4.57 -7.67 -14.03
C ASP A 60 -5.73 -6.70 -14.28
N LEU A 61 -5.64 -5.48 -13.75
CA LEU A 61 -6.62 -4.44 -13.94
C LEU A 61 -6.21 -3.55 -15.13
N ALA A 62 -7.14 -3.27 -16.04
CA ALA A 62 -6.89 -2.44 -17.22
C ALA A 62 -6.34 -1.04 -16.85
N PHE A 63 -5.47 -0.49 -17.69
CA PHE A 63 -4.85 0.82 -17.45
C PHE A 63 -5.90 1.90 -17.16
N GLY A 64 -5.69 2.69 -16.11
CA GLY A 64 -6.58 3.77 -15.69
C GLY A 64 -7.84 3.32 -14.94
N ARG A 65 -8.06 2.01 -14.79
CA ARG A 65 -9.15 1.49 -13.97
C ARG A 65 -8.76 1.55 -12.49
N ILE A 66 -9.67 1.99 -11.64
CA ILE A 66 -9.47 2.02 -10.19
C ILE A 66 -10.52 1.11 -9.54
N GLN A 67 -10.11 0.31 -8.56
CA GLN A 67 -11.02 -0.58 -7.84
C GLN A 67 -10.74 -0.58 -6.34
N LEU A 68 -11.77 -0.27 -5.54
CA LEU A 68 -11.75 -0.37 -4.08
C LEU A 68 -12.19 -1.77 -3.64
N ARG A 69 -11.48 -2.38 -2.69
CA ARG A 69 -11.80 -3.68 -2.09
C ARG A 69 -11.64 -3.63 -0.58
N GLN A 70 -12.63 -4.12 0.17
CA GLN A 70 -12.56 -4.17 1.64
C GLN A 70 -11.84 -5.42 2.16
N LYS A 71 -11.86 -6.53 1.40
CA LYS A 71 -11.26 -7.83 1.78
C LYS A 71 -10.78 -8.60 0.53
N GLY A 72 -9.99 -9.65 0.75
CA GLY A 72 -9.48 -10.58 -0.27
C GLY A 72 -7.98 -10.86 -0.15
N GLY A 73 -7.47 -11.80 -0.96
CA GLY A 73 -6.05 -12.18 -0.95
C GLY A 73 -5.10 -11.17 -1.61
N HIS A 74 -3.80 -11.44 -1.50
CA HIS A 74 -2.73 -10.57 -1.99
C HIS A 74 -2.58 -10.52 -3.54
N GLY A 75 -3.30 -11.36 -4.30
CA GLY A 75 -3.31 -11.31 -5.77
C GLY A 75 -1.92 -11.44 -6.43
N GLY A 76 -0.99 -12.16 -5.78
CA GLY A 76 0.41 -12.28 -6.24
C GLY A 76 1.31 -11.06 -5.97
N HIS A 77 0.77 -9.96 -5.41
CA HIS A 77 1.53 -8.75 -5.14
C HIS A 77 2.39 -8.91 -3.86
N LYS A 78 3.72 -8.78 -3.99
CA LYS A 78 4.68 -9.01 -2.89
C LYS A 78 4.50 -8.03 -1.71
N GLY A 79 4.17 -6.77 -2.00
CA GLY A 79 3.88 -5.74 -0.97
C GLY A 79 2.66 -6.08 -0.13
N VAL A 80 1.52 -6.32 -0.77
CA VAL A 80 0.29 -6.74 -0.09
C VAL A 80 0.53 -8.02 0.72
N LYS A 81 1.28 -8.99 0.19
CA LYS A 81 1.63 -10.20 0.94
C LYS A 81 2.41 -9.88 2.22
N SER A 82 3.46 -9.05 2.13
CA SER A 82 4.25 -8.62 3.30
C SER A 82 3.39 -7.92 4.36
N ILE A 83 2.45 -7.08 3.94
CA ILE A 83 1.50 -6.40 4.84
C ILE A 83 0.56 -7.42 5.50
N MET A 84 -0.04 -8.32 4.74
CA MET A 84 -0.95 -9.35 5.28
C MET A 84 -0.25 -10.25 6.30
N GLU A 85 1.00 -10.65 6.04
CA GLU A 85 1.82 -11.43 6.97
C GLU A 85 2.12 -10.66 8.26
N THR A 86 2.35 -9.35 8.17
CA THR A 86 2.67 -8.50 9.33
C THR A 86 1.45 -8.21 10.20
N PHE A 87 0.29 -7.96 9.59
CA PHE A 87 -0.96 -7.63 10.29
C PHE A 87 -1.83 -8.86 10.60
N GLY A 88 -1.40 -10.06 10.19
CA GLY A 88 -2.10 -11.31 10.47
C GLY A 88 -3.45 -11.48 9.75
N GLY A 89 -3.69 -10.77 8.65
CA GLY A 89 -4.97 -10.85 7.95
C GLY A 89 -5.14 -9.86 6.80
N ASP A 90 -6.36 -9.80 6.26
CA ASP A 90 -6.78 -8.95 5.13
C ASP A 90 -7.77 -7.85 5.54
N SER A 91 -7.74 -7.43 6.81
CA SER A 91 -8.69 -6.50 7.43
C SER A 91 -8.53 -5.04 7.03
N PHE A 92 -7.72 -4.73 6.02
CA PHE A 92 -7.48 -3.38 5.52
C PHE A 92 -8.09 -3.15 4.13
N ILE A 93 -8.54 -1.92 3.89
CA ILE A 93 -9.11 -1.53 2.60
C ILE A 93 -7.98 -1.38 1.58
N ARG A 94 -8.25 -1.77 0.34
CA ARG A 94 -7.30 -1.74 -0.77
C ARG A 94 -7.82 -0.94 -1.94
N LEU A 95 -6.98 -0.06 -2.47
CA LEU A 95 -7.21 0.65 -3.72
C LEU A 95 -6.27 0.12 -4.79
N ARG A 96 -6.83 -0.63 -5.73
CA ARG A 96 -6.10 -1.19 -6.88
C ARG A 96 -6.10 -0.16 -8.00
N VAL A 97 -4.91 0.21 -8.47
CA VAL A 97 -4.73 1.10 -9.61
C VAL A 97 -4.26 0.28 -10.80
N GLY A 98 -5.08 0.20 -11.84
CA GLY A 98 -4.79 -0.62 -12.99
C GLY A 98 -3.69 -0.02 -13.84
N VAL A 99 -2.62 -0.79 -14.02
CA VAL A 99 -1.52 -0.46 -14.93
C VAL A 99 -1.62 -1.22 -16.26
N GLY A 100 -2.51 -2.22 -16.33
CA GLY A 100 -2.76 -3.04 -17.51
C GLY A 100 -1.66 -4.07 -17.78
N ARG A 101 -2.05 -5.22 -18.35
CA ARG A 101 -1.08 -6.17 -18.92
C ARG A 101 -0.50 -5.59 -20.21
N HIS A 102 0.83 -5.46 -20.25
CA HIS A 102 1.51 -5.24 -21.51
C HIS A 102 1.48 -6.53 -22.33
N ASN A 103 0.98 -6.46 -23.56
CA ASN A 103 0.92 -7.58 -24.49
C ASN A 103 2.34 -8.00 -24.90
N GLY A 104 2.99 -8.91 -24.15
CA GLY A 104 4.03 -9.77 -24.72
C GLY A 104 5.30 -10.07 -23.93
N LYS A 105 5.59 -9.52 -22.74
CA LYS A 105 6.80 -9.90 -21.97
C LYS A 105 6.60 -9.89 -20.46
N ASN A 106 7.23 -10.86 -19.79
CA ASN A 106 7.20 -11.15 -18.35
C ASN A 106 7.15 -9.88 -17.47
N CYS A 107 6.02 -9.66 -16.80
CA CYS A 107 5.68 -8.45 -16.03
C CYS A 107 6.57 -8.14 -14.81
N CYS A 108 7.53 -8.99 -14.44
CA CYS A 108 8.34 -8.79 -13.24
C CYS A 108 9.27 -7.55 -13.32
N GLY A 109 9.49 -6.99 -14.51
CA GLY A 109 10.38 -5.85 -14.73
C GLY A 109 9.72 -4.47 -14.80
N LEU A 110 8.38 -4.36 -14.84
CA LEU A 110 7.72 -3.08 -15.13
C LEU A 110 7.42 -2.24 -13.87
N CYS A 111 7.14 -2.87 -12.73
CA CYS A 111 6.88 -2.16 -11.47
C CYS A 111 8.15 -1.58 -10.83
N VAL A 112 9.31 -1.77 -11.46
CA VAL A 112 10.63 -1.28 -11.01
C VAL A 112 11.22 -0.27 -12.04
N GLY A 113 10.44 0.09 -13.07
CA GLY A 113 10.84 1.04 -14.10
C GLY A 113 10.48 2.48 -13.76
#